data_AF-K2NWT6-F1
#
_entry.id   AF-K2NWT6-F1
#
_cell.length_a   1.000
_cell.length_b   1.000
_cell.length_c   1.000
_cell.angle_alpha   90.00
_cell.angle_beta   90.00
_cell.angle_gamma   90.00
#
_symmetry.space_group_name_H-M   'P 1'
#
loop_
_entity.id
_entity.type
_entity.pdbx_description
1 polymer ?
#
loop_
_entity_poly.entity_id
_entity_poly.type
_entity_poly.pdbx_seq_one_letter_code
_entity_poly.pdbx_strand_id
1 'polypeptide(L)'
;MIYPFVFFAIVLLLLIAAMGFLKADARALAGSLRLIGPLIVGAVGVVMMIAGRAGLGGMLLSAAVAWFGSGRMRRHAGRSRGQKSQVRSAALEMMLDHDSGRLSGLVLAGRHEGKQLGEMSLAELLDLHAELATDEESLRLLEAYLDGEFPVWRDGSKADADRGQGAAAGSGPMTEEEAYEILGLERGATVAQIRKAHRRLMQRVHPDMGGNSFLAARINQARDVLLANHH
;
A
#
# COMPACT_ATOMS: atom_id res chain seq x y z
N MET A 1 10.58 22.84 -63.57
CA MET A 1 11.32 23.87 -62.78
C MET A 1 10.80 24.07 -61.34
N ILE A 2 9.86 23.25 -60.83
CA ILE A 2 9.25 23.44 -59.49
C ILE A 2 10.07 22.79 -58.37
N TYR A 3 10.79 21.69 -58.66
CA TYR A 3 11.61 20.93 -57.71
C TYR A 3 12.69 21.73 -56.94
N PRO A 4 13.44 22.69 -57.54
CA PRO A 4 14.43 23.45 -56.77
C PRO A 4 13.77 24.33 -55.70
N PHE A 5 12.61 24.92 -55.96
CA PHE A 5 11.91 25.75 -54.98
C PHE A 5 11.38 24.94 -53.78
N VAL A 6 10.90 23.71 -54.04
CA VAL A 6 10.48 22.80 -52.97
C VAL A 6 11.66 22.37 -52.11
N PHE A 7 12.82 22.10 -52.72
CA PHE A 7 14.04 21.76 -51.99
C PHE A 7 14.50 22.91 -51.08
N PHE A 8 14.57 24.14 -51.61
CA PHE A 8 14.94 25.32 -50.82
C PHE A 8 13.94 25.62 -49.69
N ALA A 9 12.64 25.43 -49.92
CA ALA A 9 11.61 25.60 -48.89
C ALA A 9 11.77 24.57 -47.75
N ILE A 10 12.10 23.31 -48.07
CA ILE A 10 12.35 22.27 -47.07
C ILE A 10 13.62 22.57 -46.27
N VAL A 11 14.70 22.97 -46.93
CA VAL A 11 15.96 23.34 -46.25
C VAL A 11 15.76 24.54 -45.32
N LEU A 12 15.01 25.55 -45.76
CA LEU A 12 14.67 26.71 -44.94
C LEU A 12 13.83 26.33 -43.72
N LEU A 13 12.84 25.45 -43.90
CA LEU A 13 11.99 24.96 -42.81
C LEU A 13 12.80 24.15 -41.78
N LEU A 14 13.74 23.31 -42.25
CA LEU A 14 14.66 22.57 -41.37
C LEU A 14 15.60 23.51 -40.60
N LEU A 15 16.11 24.57 -41.23
CA LEU A 15 16.94 25.57 -40.58
C LEU A 15 16.18 26.35 -39.50
N ILE A 16 14.93 26.74 -39.78
CA ILE A 16 14.06 27.42 -38.80
C ILE A 16 13.76 26.49 -37.62
N ALA A 17 13.46 25.21 -37.89
CA ALA A 17 13.22 24.22 -36.85
C ALA A 17 14.48 23.98 -35.98
N ALA A 18 15.67 23.90 -36.59
CA ALA A 18 16.94 23.75 -35.88
C ALA A 18 17.26 24.97 -35.01
N MET A 19 17.02 26.19 -35.51
CA MET A 19 17.18 27.42 -34.71
C MET A 19 16.20 27.50 -33.53
N GLY A 20 14.95 27.05 -33.73
CA GLY A 20 13.96 26.96 -32.65
C GLY A 20 14.35 25.94 -31.58
N PHE A 21 14.97 24.82 -31.99
CA PHE A 21 15.45 23.77 -31.09
C PHE A 21 16.62 24.24 -30.21
N LEU A 22 17.57 25.01 -30.77
CA LEU A 22 18.72 25.54 -30.04
C LEU A 22 18.36 26.59 -28.98
N LYS A 23 17.21 27.25 -29.10
CA LYS A 23 16.73 28.28 -28.17
C LYS A 23 15.71 27.78 -27.14
N ALA A 24 15.24 26.55 -27.25
CA ALA A 24 14.12 26.07 -26.43
C ALA A 24 14.59 25.31 -25.18
N ASP A 25 13.93 25.62 -24.06
CA ASP A 25 14.12 24.98 -22.76
C ASP A 25 13.78 23.47 -22.85
N ALA A 26 14.64 22.59 -22.35
CA ALA A 26 14.51 21.13 -22.55
C ALA A 26 13.17 20.56 -22.04
N ARG A 27 12.56 21.21 -21.03
CA ARG A 27 11.22 20.87 -20.52
C ARG A 27 10.08 21.32 -21.45
N ALA A 28 10.21 22.47 -22.11
CA ALA A 28 9.24 22.95 -23.08
C ALA A 28 9.28 22.11 -24.37
N LEU A 29 10.49 21.71 -24.79
CA LEU A 29 10.72 20.78 -25.90
C LEU A 29 10.08 19.40 -25.66
N ALA A 30 10.19 18.84 -24.46
CA ALA A 30 9.58 17.55 -24.15
C ALA A 30 8.04 17.56 -24.22
N GLY A 31 7.42 18.70 -23.88
CA GLY A 31 5.98 18.92 -24.00
C GLY A 31 5.52 19.09 -25.45
N SER A 32 6.24 19.91 -26.22
CA SER A 32 5.91 20.21 -27.61
C SER A 32 6.26 19.08 -28.59
N LEU A 33 7.28 18.27 -28.30
CA LEU A 33 7.67 17.11 -29.11
C LEU A 33 6.59 16.01 -29.14
N ARG A 34 5.79 15.89 -28.07
CA ARG A 34 4.64 14.97 -28.02
C ARG A 34 3.51 15.36 -28.97
N LEU A 35 3.41 16.64 -29.33
CA LEU A 35 2.38 17.17 -30.23
C LEU A 35 2.90 17.32 -31.66
N ILE A 36 4.11 17.87 -31.80
CA ILE A 36 4.73 18.20 -33.09
C ILE A 36 5.31 16.94 -33.75
N GLY A 37 5.87 16.01 -32.98
CA GLY A 37 6.46 14.76 -33.47
C GLY A 37 5.53 13.93 -34.38
N PRO A 38 4.34 13.52 -33.92
CA PRO A 38 3.40 12.76 -34.76
C PRO A 38 2.91 13.56 -35.99
N LEU A 39 2.81 14.89 -35.89
CA LEU A 39 2.39 15.74 -36.99
C LEU A 39 3.45 15.78 -38.12
N ILE A 40 4.73 15.85 -37.76
CA ILE A 40 5.84 15.75 -38.72
C ILE A 40 5.86 14.37 -39.37
N VAL A 41 5.78 13.29 -38.58
CA VAL A 41 5.79 11.91 -39.11
C VAL A 41 4.61 11.68 -40.06
N GLY A 42 3.42 12.19 -39.71
CA GLY A 42 2.24 12.12 -40.58
C GLY A 42 2.43 12.90 -41.89
N ALA A 43 2.96 14.12 -41.83
CA ALA A 43 3.24 14.92 -43.01
C ALA A 43 4.25 14.25 -43.96
N VAL A 44 5.33 13.66 -43.43
CA VAL A 44 6.29 12.87 -44.21
C VAL A 44 5.61 11.65 -44.85
N GLY A 45 4.71 10.99 -44.11
CA GLY A 45 3.90 9.89 -44.65
C GLY A 45 3.06 10.30 -45.86
N VAL A 46 2.36 11.44 -45.79
CA VAL A 46 1.56 11.99 -46.91
C VAL A 46 2.44 12.33 -48.11
N VAL A 47 3.58 12.98 -47.91
CA VAL A 47 4.52 13.31 -48.99
C VAL A 47 5.05 12.04 -49.67
N MET A 48 5.35 11.00 -48.90
CA MET A 48 5.79 9.70 -49.43
C MET A 48 4.70 8.99 -50.25
N MET A 49 3.42 9.15 -49.89
CA MET A 49 2.32 8.63 -50.71
C MET A 49 2.21 9.36 -52.05
N ILE A 50 2.34 10.68 -52.06
CA ILE A 50 2.30 11.50 -53.28
C ILE A 50 3.51 11.19 -54.19
N ALA A 51 4.68 10.88 -53.60
CA ALA A 51 5.89 10.50 -54.31
C ALA A 51 5.88 9.05 -54.87
N GLY A 52 4.75 8.34 -54.79
CA GLY A 52 4.58 6.98 -55.33
C GLY A 52 5.06 5.85 -54.42
N ARG A 53 5.44 6.14 -53.16
CA ARG A 53 5.91 5.16 -52.17
C ARG A 53 4.82 4.88 -51.14
N ALA A 54 3.63 4.50 -51.62
CA ALA A 54 2.43 4.36 -50.81
C ALA A 54 2.58 3.41 -49.60
N GLY A 55 3.34 2.32 -49.73
CA GLY A 55 3.60 1.38 -48.63
C GLY A 55 4.34 2.01 -47.45
N LEU A 56 5.40 2.78 -47.71
CA LEU A 56 6.15 3.48 -46.66
C LEU A 56 5.34 4.66 -46.10
N GLY A 57 4.61 5.37 -46.95
CA GLY A 57 3.74 6.47 -46.53
C GLY A 57 2.62 6.03 -45.56
N GLY A 58 1.97 4.91 -45.85
CA GLY A 58 0.93 4.33 -44.98
C GLY A 58 1.46 3.87 -43.62
N MET A 59 2.66 3.28 -43.58
CA MET A 59 3.30 2.88 -42.31
C MET A 59 3.61 4.08 -41.42
N LEU A 60 4.12 5.18 -42.00
CA LEU A 60 4.41 6.41 -41.26
C LEU A 60 3.15 7.08 -40.72
N LEU A 61 2.06 7.12 -41.51
CA LEU A 61 0.77 7.64 -41.05
C LEU A 61 0.19 6.81 -39.90
N SER A 62 0.27 5.48 -40.00
CA SER A 62 -0.19 4.57 -38.95
C SER A 62 0.62 4.75 -37.66
N ALA A 63 1.95 4.93 -37.79
CA ALA A 63 2.83 5.21 -36.67
C ALA A 63 2.52 6.57 -36.01
N ALA A 64 2.23 7.62 -36.79
CA ALA A 64 1.84 8.93 -36.27
C ALA A 64 0.54 8.87 -35.47
N VAL A 65 -0.48 8.17 -35.99
CA VAL A 65 -1.77 7.97 -35.31
C VAL A 65 -1.59 7.16 -34.03
N ALA A 66 -0.84 6.07 -34.07
CA ALA A 66 -0.54 5.24 -32.90
C ALA A 66 0.22 6.02 -31.82
N TRP A 67 1.21 6.83 -32.21
CA TRP A 67 1.96 7.67 -31.28
C TRP A 67 1.05 8.71 -30.60
N PHE A 68 0.21 9.41 -31.37
CA PHE A 68 -0.75 10.38 -30.83
C PHE A 68 -1.78 9.73 -29.90
N GLY A 69 -2.31 8.55 -30.27
CA GLY A 69 -3.27 7.79 -29.47
C GLY A 69 -2.68 7.16 -28.20
N SER A 70 -1.42 6.71 -28.25
CA SER A 70 -0.75 6.06 -27.12
C SER A 70 -0.58 6.98 -25.90
N GLY A 71 -0.45 8.30 -26.11
CA GLY A 71 -0.42 9.28 -25.04
C GLY A 71 -1.74 9.45 -24.30
N ARG A 72 -2.88 9.16 -24.97
CA ARG A 72 -4.22 9.15 -24.38
C ARG A 72 -4.49 7.83 -23.64
N MET A 73 -4.04 6.71 -24.21
CA MET A 73 -4.14 5.38 -23.58
C MET A 73 -3.30 5.27 -22.30
N ARG A 74 -2.09 5.87 -22.29
CA ARG A 74 -1.24 5.89 -21.08
C ARG A 74 -1.78 6.77 -19.95
N ARG A 75 -2.70 7.71 -20.21
CA ARG A 75 -3.39 8.47 -19.15
C ARG A 75 -4.45 7.66 -18.41
N HIS A 76 -4.95 6.56 -18.99
CA HIS A 76 -5.81 5.58 -18.30
C HIS A 76 -5.01 4.44 -17.65
N ALA A 77 -3.70 4.36 -17.89
CA ALA A 77 -2.80 3.37 -17.26
C ALA A 77 -2.08 3.91 -16.01
N GLY A 78 -2.48 5.08 -15.51
CA GLY A 78 -2.20 5.44 -14.13
C GLY A 78 -3.10 4.59 -13.24
N ARG A 79 -2.59 3.45 -12.77
CA ARG A 79 -3.18 2.72 -11.63
C ARG A 79 -3.57 3.76 -10.59
N SER A 80 -4.85 3.84 -10.28
CA SER A 80 -5.40 4.73 -9.27
C SER A 80 -4.70 4.47 -7.93
N ARG A 81 -3.71 5.32 -7.60
CA ARG A 81 -3.14 5.44 -6.26
C ARG A 81 -4.28 5.74 -5.28
N GLY A 82 -4.33 5.03 -4.15
CA GLY A 82 -5.38 5.20 -3.13
C GLY A 82 -6.66 4.37 -3.33
N GLN A 83 -6.63 3.25 -4.06
CA GLN A 83 -7.75 2.32 -4.01
C GLN A 83 -7.85 1.72 -2.60
N LYS A 84 -8.99 1.94 -1.95
CA LYS A 84 -9.40 1.24 -0.74
C LYS A 84 -10.43 0.20 -1.15
N SER A 85 -10.20 -1.06 -0.81
CA SER A 85 -11.21 -2.11 -1.00
C SER A 85 -11.99 -2.27 0.29
N GLN A 86 -13.31 -2.19 0.19
CA GLN A 86 -14.23 -2.36 1.31
C GLN A 86 -14.94 -3.71 1.15
N VAL A 87 -14.99 -4.49 2.22
CA VAL A 87 -15.71 -5.77 2.30
C VAL A 87 -16.59 -5.71 3.54
N ARG A 88 -17.87 -6.03 3.41
CA ARG A 88 -18.84 -5.93 4.50
C ARG A 88 -19.57 -7.26 4.68
N SER A 89 -19.56 -7.77 5.90
CA SER A 89 -20.32 -8.95 6.34
C SER A 89 -21.47 -8.54 7.28
N ALA A 90 -22.16 -9.53 7.85
CA ALA A 90 -23.27 -9.29 8.77
C ALA A 90 -22.84 -8.59 10.07
N ALA A 91 -21.63 -8.89 10.57
CA ALA A 91 -21.14 -8.34 11.84
C ALA A 91 -19.93 -7.42 11.70
N LEU A 92 -19.25 -7.38 10.56
CA LEU A 92 -18.02 -6.61 10.37
C LEU A 92 -18.01 -5.83 9.06
N GLU A 93 -17.41 -4.65 9.11
CA GLU A 93 -17.00 -3.90 7.92
C GLU A 93 -15.48 -3.80 7.90
N MET A 94 -14.87 -4.20 6.80
CA MET A 94 -13.42 -4.26 6.62
C MET A 94 -12.98 -3.36 5.47
N MET A 95 -11.87 -2.67 5.64
CA MET A 95 -11.26 -1.79 4.65
C MET A 95 -9.78 -2.09 4.54
N LEU A 96 -9.37 -2.56 3.36
CA LEU A 96 -7.97 -2.81 2.99
C LEU A 96 -7.43 -1.62 2.21
N ASP A 97 -6.37 -1.02 2.74
CA ASP A 97 -5.59 -0.01 2.03
C ASP A 97 -4.52 -0.71 1.19
N HIS A 98 -4.63 -0.65 -0.15
CA HIS A 98 -3.72 -1.36 -1.07
C HIS A 98 -2.32 -0.76 -1.15
N ASP A 99 -2.12 0.48 -0.69
CA ASP A 99 -0.82 1.14 -0.72
C ASP A 99 0.02 0.75 0.50
N SER A 100 -0.62 0.60 1.67
CA SER A 100 0.03 0.20 2.93
C SER A 100 -0.10 -1.29 3.26
N GLY A 101 -1.06 -1.98 2.64
CA GLY A 101 -1.44 -3.34 3.02
C GLY A 101 -2.17 -3.44 4.36
N ARG A 102 -2.53 -2.30 4.98
CA ARG A 102 -3.15 -2.29 6.31
C ARG A 102 -4.64 -2.60 6.21
N LEU A 103 -5.07 -3.55 7.03
CA LEU A 103 -6.47 -3.94 7.17
C LEU A 103 -7.06 -3.20 8.38
N SER A 104 -8.15 -2.48 8.16
CA SER A 104 -8.89 -1.77 9.21
C SER A 104 -10.32 -2.30 9.23
N GLY A 105 -10.98 -2.29 10.39
CA GLY A 105 -12.35 -2.78 10.48
C GLY A 105 -13.18 -2.15 11.59
N LEU A 106 -14.49 -2.22 11.41
CA LEU A 106 -15.53 -1.70 12.29
C LEU A 106 -16.53 -2.82 12.60
N VAL A 107 -16.91 -2.95 13.87
CA VAL A 107 -17.94 -3.92 14.30
C VAL A 107 -19.32 -3.33 14.03
N LEU A 108 -20.13 -4.03 13.24
CA LEU A 108 -21.48 -3.62 12.85
C LEU A 108 -22.58 -4.20 13.74
N ALA A 109 -22.32 -5.32 14.41
CA ALA A 109 -23.29 -5.99 15.26
C ALA A 109 -22.59 -6.76 16.39
N GLY A 110 -23.27 -6.91 17.52
CA GLY A 110 -22.79 -7.65 18.69
C GLY A 110 -22.39 -6.76 19.85
N ARG A 111 -21.68 -7.33 20.83
CA ARG A 111 -21.32 -6.61 22.09
C ARG A 111 -20.45 -5.36 21.87
N HIS A 112 -19.69 -5.35 20.77
CA HIS A 112 -18.72 -4.30 20.45
C HIS A 112 -19.18 -3.39 19.30
N GLU A 113 -20.49 -3.33 19.01
CA GLU A 113 -21.05 -2.51 17.92
C GLU A 113 -20.51 -1.06 17.93
N GLY A 114 -20.08 -0.59 16.76
CA GLY A 114 -19.54 0.74 16.53
C GLY A 114 -18.07 0.93 16.94
N LYS A 115 -17.42 -0.07 17.55
CA LYS A 115 -15.98 0.00 17.86
C LYS A 115 -15.12 -0.35 16.65
N GLN A 116 -13.98 0.32 16.52
CA GLN A 116 -12.95 -0.05 15.55
C GLN A 116 -12.08 -1.18 16.08
N LEU A 117 -11.75 -2.16 15.23
CA LEU A 117 -10.89 -3.30 15.60
C LEU A 117 -9.49 -2.86 16.08
N GLY A 118 -9.00 -1.71 15.60
CA GLY A 118 -7.72 -1.12 16.01
C GLY A 118 -7.72 -0.51 17.41
N GLU A 119 -8.89 -0.23 17.97
CA GLU A 119 -9.03 0.33 19.32
C GLU A 119 -9.31 -0.76 20.37
N MET A 120 -9.66 -1.96 19.92
CA MET A 120 -9.98 -3.10 20.77
C MET A 120 -8.71 -3.80 21.27
N SER A 121 -8.77 -4.25 22.52
CA SER A 121 -7.72 -5.11 23.09
C SER A 121 -7.79 -6.53 22.52
N LEU A 122 -6.68 -7.28 22.60
CA LEU A 122 -6.65 -8.69 22.17
C LEU A 122 -7.73 -9.53 22.86
N ALA A 123 -8.00 -9.29 24.15
CA ALA A 123 -9.06 -9.98 24.88
C ALA A 123 -10.46 -9.69 24.29
N GLU A 124 -10.77 -8.42 24.01
CA GLU A 124 -12.04 -8.04 23.37
C GLU A 124 -12.17 -8.62 21.94
N LEU A 125 -11.07 -8.74 21.20
CA LEU A 125 -11.07 -9.36 19.87
C LEU A 125 -11.28 -10.89 19.94
N LEU A 126 -10.75 -11.56 20.96
CA LEU A 126 -10.99 -12.99 21.20
C LEU A 126 -12.44 -13.25 21.66
N ASP A 127 -13.00 -12.36 22.49
CA ASP A 127 -14.42 -12.42 22.85
C ASP A 127 -15.31 -12.26 21.59
N LEU A 128 -14.95 -11.34 20.70
CA LEU A 128 -15.63 -11.17 19.42
C LEU A 128 -15.46 -12.39 18.51
N HIS A 129 -14.28 -13.03 18.47
CA HIS A 129 -14.05 -14.27 17.72
C HIS A 129 -15.00 -15.40 18.18
N ALA A 130 -15.22 -15.53 19.49
CA ALA A 130 -16.17 -16.50 20.04
C ALA A 130 -17.64 -16.16 19.70
N GLU A 131 -18.01 -14.88 19.67
CA GLU A 131 -19.36 -14.42 19.28
C GLU A 131 -19.64 -14.67 17.79
N LEU A 132 -18.62 -14.50 16.94
CA LEU A 132 -18.70 -14.68 15.50
C LEU A 132 -18.56 -16.14 15.04
N ALA A 133 -18.44 -17.11 15.97
CA ALA A 133 -18.33 -18.53 15.63
C ALA A 133 -19.51 -19.06 14.79
N THR A 134 -20.65 -18.38 14.81
CA THR A 134 -21.86 -18.72 14.05
C THR A 134 -21.84 -18.19 12.61
N ASP A 135 -20.99 -17.20 12.31
CA ASP A 135 -20.89 -16.54 11.00
C ASP A 135 -19.46 -16.73 10.44
N GLU A 136 -19.29 -17.73 9.57
CA GLU A 136 -18.01 -18.06 8.95
C GLU A 136 -17.39 -16.90 8.17
N GLU A 137 -18.21 -16.03 7.54
CA GLU A 137 -17.70 -14.93 6.73
C GLU A 137 -17.09 -13.85 7.63
N SER A 138 -17.82 -13.42 8.66
CA SER A 138 -17.32 -12.46 9.65
C SER A 138 -16.12 -13.03 10.41
N LEU A 139 -16.13 -14.33 10.75
CA LEU A 139 -15.00 -14.97 11.42
C LEU A 139 -13.73 -14.90 10.57
N ARG A 140 -13.78 -15.28 9.29
CA ARG A 140 -12.61 -15.22 8.39
C ARG A 140 -12.05 -13.81 8.25
N LEU A 141 -12.92 -12.80 8.20
CA LEU A 141 -12.50 -11.40 8.15
C LEU A 141 -11.77 -10.97 9.43
N LEU A 142 -12.27 -11.37 10.59
CA LEU A 142 -11.62 -11.10 11.87
C LEU A 142 -10.28 -11.86 12.01
N GLU A 143 -10.22 -13.11 11.57
CA GLU A 143 -8.98 -13.89 11.58
C GLU A 143 -7.90 -13.27 10.70
N ALA A 144 -8.26 -12.78 9.51
CA ALA A 144 -7.33 -12.09 8.63
C ALA A 144 -6.75 -10.81 9.27
N TYR A 145 -7.57 -10.10 10.06
CA TYR A 145 -7.12 -8.94 10.85
C TYR A 145 -6.19 -9.36 11.99
N LEU A 146 -6.58 -10.39 12.76
CA LEU A 146 -5.78 -10.91 13.86
C LEU A 146 -4.44 -11.50 13.39
N ASP A 147 -4.40 -12.16 12.23
CA ASP A 147 -3.15 -12.69 11.66
C ASP A 147 -2.18 -11.57 11.26
N GLY A 148 -2.69 -10.41 10.84
CA GLY A 148 -1.87 -9.24 10.48
C GLY A 148 -1.36 -8.46 11.69
N GLU A 149 -2.24 -8.18 12.66
CA GLU A 149 -1.93 -7.31 13.81
C GLU A 149 -1.40 -8.10 15.03
N PHE A 150 -1.79 -9.37 15.19
CA PHE A 150 -1.47 -10.19 16.36
C PHE A 150 -1.03 -11.64 16.02
N PRO A 151 0.04 -11.90 15.22
CA PRO A 151 0.36 -13.24 14.69
C PRO A 151 0.39 -14.43 15.69
N VAL A 152 0.56 -14.16 16.99
CA VAL A 152 0.62 -15.16 18.09
C VAL A 152 -0.77 -15.49 18.67
N TRP A 153 -1.85 -14.86 18.19
CA TRP A 153 -3.21 -15.04 18.72
C TRP A 153 -3.72 -16.49 18.61
N ARG A 154 -3.23 -17.24 17.61
CA ARG A 154 -3.59 -18.65 17.37
C ARG A 154 -2.96 -19.64 18.37
N ASP A 155 -1.95 -19.22 19.13
CA ASP A 155 -1.32 -20.09 20.14
C ASP A 155 -2.14 -20.11 21.44
N GLY A 156 -2.88 -19.03 21.73
CA GLY A 156 -3.76 -18.95 22.90
C GLY A 156 -5.04 -19.80 22.80
N SER A 157 -5.54 -20.06 21.60
CA SER A 157 -6.76 -20.85 21.38
C SER A 157 -6.55 -22.36 21.53
N LYS A 158 -5.29 -22.82 21.61
CA LYS A 158 -4.92 -24.21 21.93
C LYS A 158 -4.56 -24.45 23.40
N ALA A 159 -4.53 -23.41 24.23
CA ALA A 159 -4.09 -23.51 25.63
C ALA A 159 -5.07 -24.28 26.55
N ASP A 160 -6.32 -24.50 26.13
CA ASP A 160 -7.32 -25.24 26.92
C ASP A 160 -7.46 -26.73 26.54
N ALA A 161 -6.74 -27.21 25.52
CA ALA A 161 -6.90 -28.59 25.04
C ALA A 161 -5.81 -29.57 25.52
N ASP A 162 -4.67 -29.12 26.05
CA ASP A 162 -3.60 -30.06 26.40
C ASP A 162 -2.79 -29.64 27.63
N ARG A 163 -3.30 -30.02 28.81
CA ARG A 163 -2.44 -30.22 29.99
C ARG A 163 -1.60 -31.47 29.73
N GLY A 164 -0.44 -31.32 29.11
CA GLY A 164 0.49 -32.43 29.00
C GLY A 164 1.73 -32.17 28.15
N GLN A 165 2.86 -32.06 28.84
CA GLN A 165 4.20 -32.49 28.38
C GLN A 165 5.04 -31.50 27.56
N GLY A 166 6.19 -31.15 28.17
CA GLY A 166 7.46 -31.09 27.44
C GLY A 166 7.94 -29.70 27.05
N ALA A 167 8.91 -29.18 27.80
CA ALA A 167 9.63 -27.96 27.50
C ALA A 167 10.26 -27.96 26.10
N ALA A 168 10.01 -26.88 25.35
CA ALA A 168 10.90 -26.37 24.30
C ALA A 168 10.98 -24.85 24.45
N ALA A 169 12.20 -24.35 24.59
CA ALA A 169 12.50 -22.93 24.75
C ALA A 169 12.14 -22.15 23.48
N GLY A 170 11.40 -21.05 23.68
CA GLY A 170 11.04 -20.07 22.65
C GLY A 170 9.66 -20.32 22.05
N SER A 171 8.74 -19.37 22.26
CA SER A 171 7.33 -19.36 21.79
C SER A 171 6.28 -19.88 22.79
N GLY A 172 6.45 -19.57 24.08
CA GLY A 172 5.42 -19.75 25.11
C GLY A 172 4.71 -18.42 25.45
N PRO A 173 3.67 -18.44 26.31
CA PRO A 173 3.12 -17.23 26.90
C PRO A 173 4.25 -16.41 27.56
N MET A 174 4.25 -15.10 27.32
CA MET A 174 5.32 -14.19 27.75
C MET A 174 5.57 -14.33 29.25
N THR A 175 6.81 -14.66 29.63
CA THR A 175 7.18 -14.79 31.03
C THR A 175 7.30 -13.42 31.70
N GLU A 176 7.22 -13.39 33.03
CA GLU A 176 7.42 -12.13 33.78
C GLU A 176 8.82 -11.56 33.54
N GLU A 177 9.83 -12.43 33.45
CA GLU A 177 11.20 -12.05 33.11
C GLU A 177 11.30 -11.41 31.72
N GLU A 178 10.67 -12.00 30.71
CA GLU A 178 10.64 -11.47 29.34
C GLU A 178 9.87 -10.13 29.27
N ALA A 179 8.81 -9.98 30.07
CA ALA A 179 8.05 -8.75 30.17
C ALA A 179 8.86 -7.59 30.79
N TYR A 180 9.65 -7.85 31.84
CA TYR A 180 10.60 -6.87 32.39
C TYR A 180 11.66 -6.47 31.37
N GLU A 181 12.21 -7.44 30.64
CA GLU A 181 13.22 -7.21 29.60
C GLU A 181 12.68 -6.31 28.46
N ILE A 182 11.48 -6.61 27.97
CA ILE A 182 10.83 -5.83 26.89
C ILE A 182 10.52 -4.40 27.34
N LEU A 183 10.12 -4.19 28.59
CA LEU A 183 9.88 -2.85 29.13
C LEU A 183 11.17 -2.14 29.56
N GLY A 184 12.31 -2.85 29.60
CA GLY A 184 13.59 -2.35 30.09
C GLY A 184 13.52 -1.96 31.57
N LEU A 185 12.91 -2.82 32.38
CA LEU A 185 12.72 -2.66 33.82
C LEU A 185 13.41 -3.79 34.58
N GLU A 186 13.79 -3.52 35.83
CA GLU A 186 14.29 -4.55 36.74
C GLU A 186 13.13 -5.31 37.40
N ARG A 187 13.40 -6.54 37.86
CA ARG A 187 12.43 -7.36 38.58
C ARG A 187 11.96 -6.63 39.84
N GLY A 188 10.65 -6.60 40.07
CA GLY A 188 10.05 -5.89 41.21
C GLY A 188 9.81 -4.39 40.97
N ALA A 189 9.85 -3.93 39.72
CA ALA A 189 9.46 -2.57 39.38
C ALA A 189 8.00 -2.29 39.80
N THR A 190 7.76 -1.11 40.36
CA THR A 190 6.41 -0.72 40.79
C THR A 190 5.46 -0.53 39.60
N VAL A 191 4.15 -0.66 39.85
CA VAL A 191 3.08 -0.38 38.86
C VAL A 191 3.25 0.98 38.18
N ALA A 192 3.72 2.00 38.92
CA ALA A 192 3.99 3.32 38.38
C ALA A 192 5.15 3.32 37.37
N GLN A 193 6.21 2.54 37.62
CA GLN A 193 7.34 2.38 36.71
C GLN A 193 6.96 1.59 35.45
N ILE A 194 6.14 0.54 35.60
CA ILE A 194 5.60 -0.26 34.48
C ILE A 194 4.81 0.63 33.52
N ARG A 195 3.85 1.41 34.04
CA ARG A 195 3.04 2.34 33.22
C ARG A 195 3.87 3.44 32.55
N LYS A 196 4.92 3.94 33.24
CA LYS A 196 5.82 4.96 32.69
C LYS A 196 6.69 4.41 31.56
N ALA A 197 7.23 3.20 31.73
CA ALA A 197 8.05 2.53 30.72
C ALA A 197 7.23 2.19 29.47
N HIS A 198 6.02 1.64 29.65
CA HIS A 198 5.08 1.35 28.58
C HIS A 198 4.77 2.59 27.74
N ARG A 199 4.41 3.71 28.39
CA ARG A 199 4.12 4.97 27.69
C ARG A 199 5.32 5.49 26.89
N ARG A 200 6.52 5.42 27.46
CA ARG A 200 7.77 5.86 26.82
C ARG A 200 8.15 4.98 25.62
N LEU A 201 7.86 3.68 25.68
CA LEU A 201 8.12 2.75 24.58
C LEU A 201 7.08 2.89 23.48
N MET A 202 5.80 3.02 23.83
CA MET A 202 4.73 3.23 22.85
C MET A 202 4.87 4.54 22.08
N GLN A 203 5.32 5.62 22.73
CA GLN A 203 5.65 6.88 22.02
C GLN A 203 6.74 6.71 20.96
N ARG A 204 7.64 5.73 21.12
CA ARG A 204 8.74 5.47 20.18
C ARG A 204 8.39 4.49 19.07
N VAL A 205 7.36 3.66 19.26
CA VAL A 205 6.90 2.66 18.27
C VAL A 205 5.81 3.22 17.35
N HIS A 206 5.57 4.55 17.38
CA HIS A 206 4.46 5.20 16.68
C HIS A 206 4.32 4.74 15.21
N PRO A 207 3.11 4.33 14.77
CA PRO A 207 2.87 3.76 13.45
C PRO A 207 3.09 4.75 12.29
N ASP A 208 3.18 6.05 12.58
CA ASP A 208 3.42 7.10 11.57
C ASP A 208 4.84 7.08 10.98
N MET A 209 5.75 6.28 11.54
CA MET A 209 7.15 6.15 11.10
C MET A 209 7.54 4.69 10.84
N GLY A 210 6.61 3.84 10.36
CA GLY A 210 6.91 2.46 9.99
C GLY A 210 7.26 1.57 11.19
N GLY A 211 6.71 1.87 12.37
CA GLY A 211 6.84 1.04 13.56
C GLY A 211 6.25 -0.35 13.34
N ASN A 212 7.02 -1.39 13.64
CA ASN A 212 6.59 -2.78 13.51
C ASN A 212 5.42 -3.05 14.47
N SER A 213 4.20 -3.28 13.96
CA SER A 213 2.98 -3.52 14.76
C SER A 213 3.20 -4.64 15.80
N PHE A 214 3.99 -5.66 15.41
CA PHE A 214 4.42 -6.74 16.30
C PHE A 214 5.15 -6.25 17.57
N LEU A 215 5.99 -5.22 17.46
CA LEU A 215 6.71 -4.66 18.61
C LEU A 215 5.75 -3.92 19.54
N ALA A 216 4.76 -3.21 18.98
CA ALA A 216 3.71 -2.56 19.76
C ALA A 216 2.88 -3.60 20.53
N ALA A 217 2.48 -4.69 19.86
CA ALA A 217 1.77 -5.80 20.48
C ALA A 217 2.59 -6.44 21.62
N ARG A 218 3.88 -6.69 21.41
CA ARG A 218 4.78 -7.21 22.46
C ARG A 218 4.94 -6.26 23.65
N ILE A 219 5.02 -4.95 23.42
CA ILE A 219 5.08 -3.95 24.50
C ILE A 219 3.78 -3.93 25.31
N ASN A 220 2.63 -4.08 24.66
CA ASN A 220 1.33 -4.19 25.34
C ASN A 220 1.24 -5.47 26.18
N GLN A 221 1.60 -6.62 25.60
CA GLN A 221 1.61 -7.90 26.30
C GLN A 221 2.51 -7.85 27.54
N ALA A 222 3.69 -7.22 27.44
CA ALA A 222 4.60 -7.05 28.58
C ALA A 222 3.95 -6.28 29.73
N ARG A 223 3.25 -5.18 29.43
CA ARG A 223 2.52 -4.41 30.44
C ARG A 223 1.46 -5.26 31.12
N ASP A 224 0.67 -6.00 30.35
CA ASP A 224 -0.48 -6.73 30.86
C ASP A 224 -0.06 -7.89 31.77
N VAL A 225 1.01 -8.61 31.42
CA VAL A 225 1.61 -9.66 32.27
C VAL A 225 2.10 -9.09 33.61
N LEU A 226 2.84 -7.99 33.60
CA LEU A 226 3.34 -7.41 34.85
C LEU A 226 2.20 -6.87 35.71
N LEU A 227 1.19 -6.22 35.11
CA LEU A 227 0.05 -5.70 35.87
C LEU A 227 -0.83 -6.79 36.48
N ALA A 228 -0.97 -7.95 35.83
CA ALA A 228 -1.71 -9.09 36.36
C ALA A 228 -1.05 -9.72 37.59
N ASN A 229 0.29 -9.68 37.67
CA ASN A 229 1.05 -10.21 38.81
C ASN A 229 1.15 -9.21 39.99
N HIS A 230 0.83 -7.93 39.77
CA HIS A 230 0.79 -6.88 40.79
C HIS A 230 -0.62 -6.67 41.37
N HIS A 231 -1.22 -7.74 41.91
CA HIS A 231 -2.46 -7.68 42.68
C HIS A 231 -2.23 -7.34 44.16
#